data_AF-A0A2N2GWP4-F1
#
_entry.id   AF-A0A2N2GWP4-F1
#
_cell.length_a   1.000
_cell.length_b   1.000
_cell.length_c   1.000
_cell.angle_alpha   90.00
_cell.angle_beta   90.00
_cell.angle_gamma   90.00
#
_symmetry.space_group_name_H-M   'P 1'
#
loop_
_entity.id
_entity.type
_entity.pdbx_description
1 polymer ?
#
loop_
_entity_poly.entity_id
_entity_poly.type
_entity_poly.pdbx_seq_one_letter_code
_entity_poly.pdbx_strand_id
1 'polypeptide(L)'
;MDLCPQYVPPVVEYEVKLKRELFPPAVQLYEAGKFEESFRTFLRYVNEEAAVACEKSPNHWVIPHGSIIVEIRITPDGQLEITAPFVKLAQDRRAPLLRQVLELNTGTLTLPRLVLADDGLTFVYKCPLSLAEPNKMYRVLFEICINGDSLDDEYVTKFGAMPLGEKQVTVLPGEQVEQAWTIFGEALSEAKRSSEYYMSKRWSGFAFEILGIQLMRIDHVISPQGFLRTRMERTINHLWDKRSAEEIHGLLMRDIEEYLKLDRETFAADFYRADFFINAKKSAEIEACRKSMGTRWEWAKEDRAHRNNHGVAICYLFAAYEVLYNFFVPAELAAELAATLAAMSGQEWEIAGEHAWQSFQKIMDPAFT
;
A
#
# COMPACT_ATOMS: atom_id res chain seq x y z
N MET A 1 -30.60 3.87 5.65
CA MET A 1 -29.75 2.91 6.38
C MET A 1 -28.94 3.78 7.28
N ASP A 2 -29.23 3.74 8.57
CA ASP A 2 -28.93 4.87 9.45
C ASP A 2 -27.84 4.54 10.48
N LEU A 3 -27.06 3.50 10.21
CA LEU A 3 -25.97 3.04 11.07
C LEU A 3 -24.62 3.21 10.37
N CYS A 4 -23.62 3.57 11.17
CA CYS A 4 -22.22 3.55 10.79
C CYS A 4 -21.78 2.11 10.45
N PRO A 5 -20.94 1.92 9.41
CA PRO A 5 -20.42 0.61 9.07
C PRO A 5 -19.77 -0.12 10.24
N GLN A 6 -19.81 -1.43 10.21
CA GLN A 6 -19.13 -2.26 11.21
C GLN A 6 -17.62 -2.09 11.12
N TYR A 7 -16.94 -1.99 12.26
CA TYR A 7 -15.50 -2.09 12.35
C TYR A 7 -15.11 -3.56 12.45
N VAL A 8 -14.09 -3.94 11.69
CA VAL A 8 -13.49 -5.28 11.72
C VAL A 8 -11.99 -5.08 11.89
N PRO A 9 -11.35 -5.71 12.90
CA PRO A 9 -9.90 -5.64 13.04
C PRO A 9 -9.19 -6.35 11.88
N PRO A 10 -7.93 -5.98 11.56
CA PRO A 10 -7.19 -6.64 10.51
C PRO A 10 -7.05 -8.15 10.71
N VAL A 11 -7.24 -8.90 9.62
CA VAL A 11 -6.95 -10.34 9.55
C VAL A 11 -5.45 -10.57 9.31
N VAL A 12 -4.83 -9.68 8.54
CA VAL A 12 -3.40 -9.68 8.23
C VAL A 12 -2.83 -8.33 8.60
N GLU A 13 -1.72 -8.34 9.36
CA GLU A 13 -0.99 -7.14 9.74
C GLU A 13 0.43 -7.17 9.19
N TYR A 14 0.86 -6.03 8.67
CA TYR A 14 2.23 -5.78 8.25
C TYR A 14 2.85 -4.77 9.20
N GLU A 15 4.08 -5.06 9.63
CA GLU A 15 4.84 -4.21 10.54
C GLU A 15 5.92 -3.42 9.78
N VAL A 16 6.24 -2.25 10.32
CA VAL A 16 7.43 -1.50 9.90
C VAL A 16 8.68 -2.27 10.30
N LYS A 17 9.55 -2.58 9.33
CA LYS A 17 10.84 -3.23 9.59
C LYS A 17 12.03 -2.26 9.63
N LEU A 18 11.79 -0.96 9.38
CA LEU A 18 12.81 0.08 9.37
C LEU A 18 13.39 0.34 10.77
N LYS A 19 14.71 0.24 10.89
CA LYS A 19 15.47 0.54 12.11
C LYS A 19 16.11 1.92 12.03
N ARG A 20 15.32 2.97 12.26
CA ARG A 20 15.69 4.39 12.05
C ARG A 20 16.99 4.79 12.73
N GLU A 21 17.31 4.20 13.88
CA GLU A 21 18.54 4.41 14.62
C GLU A 21 19.81 4.00 13.86
N LEU A 22 19.70 3.12 12.86
CA LEU A 22 20.82 2.65 12.04
C LEU A 22 21.14 3.57 10.85
N PHE A 23 20.24 4.51 10.52
CA PHE A 23 20.47 5.40 9.38
C PHE A 23 21.64 6.38 9.60
N PRO A 24 21.71 7.15 10.70
CA PRO A 24 22.84 8.06 10.91
C PRO A 24 24.21 7.35 10.96
N PRO A 25 24.38 6.19 11.63
CA PRO A 25 25.61 5.41 11.57
C PRO A 25 25.99 4.97 10.14
N ALA A 26 25.03 4.56 9.31
CA ALA A 26 25.31 4.20 7.92
C ALA A 26 25.92 5.39 7.14
N VAL A 27 25.35 6.58 7.29
CA VAL A 27 25.86 7.80 6.65
C VAL A 27 27.27 8.16 7.16
N GLN A 28 27.52 8.09 8.47
CA GLN A 28 28.83 8.38 9.04
C GLN A 28 29.92 7.43 8.52
N LEU A 29 29.61 6.13 8.39
CA LEU A 29 30.52 5.14 7.82
C LEU A 29 30.83 5.45 6.35
N TYR A 30 29.82 5.89 5.58
CA TYR A 30 29.99 6.30 4.19
C TYR A 30 30.95 7.49 4.08
N GLU A 31 30.74 8.54 4.88
CA GLU A 31 31.58 9.75 4.91
C GLU A 31 33.02 9.44 5.35
N ALA A 32 33.22 8.44 6.20
CA ALA A 32 34.54 7.95 6.60
C ALA A 32 35.24 7.06 5.56
N GLY A 33 34.63 6.82 4.39
CA GLY A 33 35.17 5.96 3.34
C GLY A 33 35.03 4.46 3.61
N LYS A 34 34.30 4.07 4.64
CA LYS A 34 34.04 2.67 5.01
C LYS A 34 32.81 2.13 4.29
N PHE A 35 32.89 2.06 2.96
CA PHE A 35 31.72 1.89 2.11
C PHE A 35 30.99 0.54 2.28
N GLU A 36 31.72 -0.56 2.51
CA GLU A 36 31.08 -1.87 2.75
C GLU A 36 30.35 -1.89 4.11
N GLU A 37 31.00 -1.44 5.18
CA GLU A 37 30.40 -1.33 6.52
C GLU A 37 29.15 -0.43 6.49
N SER A 38 29.24 0.69 5.77
CA SER A 38 28.12 1.59 5.50
C SER A 38 26.95 0.87 4.82
N PHE A 39 27.22 0.18 3.71
CA PHE A 39 26.16 -0.46 2.93
C PHE A 39 25.48 -1.59 3.71
N ARG A 40 26.25 -2.41 4.45
CA ARG A 40 25.70 -3.44 5.35
C ARG A 40 24.83 -2.84 6.45
N THR A 41 25.27 -1.73 7.05
CA THR A 41 24.50 -1.00 8.07
C THR A 41 23.22 -0.43 7.47
N PHE A 42 23.29 0.09 6.24
CA PHE A 42 22.13 0.55 5.49
C PHE A 42 21.12 -0.57 5.18
N LEU A 43 21.56 -1.76 4.77
CA LEU A 43 20.65 -2.90 4.58
C LEU A 43 19.94 -3.27 5.88
N ARG A 44 20.63 -3.22 7.03
CA ARG A 44 20.02 -3.44 8.35
C ARG A 44 19.05 -2.33 8.75
N TYR A 45 19.32 -1.09 8.36
CA TYR A 45 18.36 0.01 8.49
C TYR A 45 17.06 -0.30 7.73
N VAL A 46 17.18 -0.81 6.50
CA VAL A 46 16.02 -1.16 5.66
C VAL A 46 15.23 -2.30 6.29
N ASN A 47 15.90 -3.42 6.55
CA ASN A 47 15.32 -4.60 7.18
C ASN A 47 16.44 -5.49 7.72
N GLU A 48 16.64 -5.46 9.05
CA GLU A 48 17.72 -6.21 9.70
C GLU A 48 17.58 -7.73 9.55
N GLU A 49 16.36 -8.25 9.69
CA GLU A 49 16.09 -9.68 9.58
C GLU A 49 16.49 -10.20 8.20
N ALA A 50 16.04 -9.50 7.13
CA ALA A 50 16.38 -9.82 5.76
C ALA A 50 17.88 -9.63 5.47
N ALA A 51 18.49 -8.54 5.94
CA ALA A 51 19.91 -8.27 5.72
C ALA A 51 20.82 -9.38 6.26
N VAL A 52 20.40 -10.07 7.34
CA VAL A 52 21.12 -11.20 7.93
C VAL A 52 20.71 -12.53 7.28
N ALA A 53 19.41 -12.83 7.22
CA ALA A 53 18.92 -14.15 6.79
C ALA A 53 19.08 -14.41 5.27
N CYS A 54 19.11 -13.35 4.47
CA CYS A 54 19.16 -13.45 3.02
C CYS A 54 20.57 -13.34 2.43
N GLU A 55 21.62 -13.15 3.25
CA GLU A 55 23.01 -13.21 2.78
C GLU A 55 23.39 -14.68 2.49
N LYS A 56 23.51 -15.04 1.22
CA LYS A 56 23.80 -16.42 0.78
C LYS A 56 25.29 -16.74 0.76
N SER A 57 26.11 -15.71 0.54
CA SER A 57 27.56 -15.76 0.66
C SER A 57 28.06 -14.34 0.98
N PRO A 58 29.31 -14.15 1.43
CA PRO A 58 29.81 -12.83 1.75
C PRO A 58 29.56 -11.83 0.63
N ASN A 59 28.88 -10.73 0.95
CA ASN A 59 28.55 -9.66 0.02
C ASN A 59 27.54 -10.02 -1.08
N HIS A 60 26.73 -11.05 -0.87
CA HIS A 60 25.69 -11.49 -1.81
C HIS A 60 24.38 -11.81 -1.10
N TRP A 61 23.36 -11.00 -1.38
CA TRP A 61 22.01 -11.15 -0.82
C TRP A 61 21.01 -11.54 -1.91
N VAL A 62 20.08 -12.43 -1.55
CA VAL A 62 18.92 -12.80 -2.38
C VAL A 62 17.68 -12.63 -1.51
N ILE A 63 17.01 -11.49 -1.68
CA ILE A 63 16.00 -10.99 -0.75
C ILE A 63 14.62 -10.99 -1.43
N PRO A 64 13.63 -11.73 -0.90
CA PRO A 64 12.24 -11.61 -1.36
C PRO A 64 11.66 -10.23 -1.07
N HIS A 65 10.87 -9.71 -2.00
CA HIS A 65 10.08 -8.50 -1.82
C HIS A 65 8.78 -8.61 -2.59
N GLY A 66 7.65 -8.81 -1.89
CA GLY A 66 6.36 -8.96 -2.54
C GLY A 66 6.37 -10.13 -3.51
N SER A 67 6.10 -9.87 -4.78
CA SER A 67 6.14 -10.83 -5.88
C SER A 67 7.50 -11.01 -6.55
N ILE A 68 8.51 -10.20 -6.22
CA ILE A 68 9.85 -10.24 -6.85
C ILE A 68 10.95 -10.71 -5.90
N ILE A 69 12.12 -11.03 -6.48
CA ILE A 69 13.34 -11.32 -5.74
C ILE A 69 14.40 -10.29 -6.12
N VAL A 70 14.96 -9.61 -5.11
CA VAL A 70 16.04 -8.64 -5.27
C VAL A 70 17.37 -9.32 -4.94
N GLU A 71 18.25 -9.39 -5.92
CA GLU A 71 19.62 -9.82 -5.75
C GLU A 71 20.54 -8.61 -5.63
N ILE A 72 21.37 -8.59 -4.58
CA ILE A 72 22.34 -7.52 -4.31
C ILE A 72 23.71 -8.16 -4.18
N ARG A 73 24.71 -7.62 -4.89
CA ARG A 73 26.08 -8.12 -4.84
C ARG A 73 27.08 -6.97 -4.74
N ILE A 74 28.04 -7.09 -3.82
CA ILE A 74 29.28 -6.28 -3.86
C ILE A 74 30.37 -7.17 -4.45
N THR A 75 30.85 -6.79 -5.63
CA THR A 75 31.86 -7.55 -6.38
C THR A 75 33.27 -7.31 -5.82
N PRO A 76 34.23 -8.22 -6.08
CA PRO A 76 35.62 -8.05 -5.62
C PRO A 76 36.32 -6.80 -6.15
N ASP A 77 35.90 -6.27 -7.31
CA ASP A 77 36.39 -5.01 -7.88
C ASP A 77 35.67 -3.75 -7.32
N GLY A 78 34.89 -3.91 -6.25
CA GLY A 78 34.25 -2.81 -5.53
C GLY A 78 33.04 -2.20 -6.26
N GLN A 79 32.35 -2.98 -7.09
CA GLN A 79 31.06 -2.58 -7.67
C GLN A 79 29.91 -3.10 -6.82
N LEU A 80 28.87 -2.29 -6.70
CA LEU A 80 27.56 -2.70 -6.22
C LEU A 80 26.67 -3.00 -7.43
N GLU A 81 26.08 -4.19 -7.45
CA GLU A 81 25.13 -4.65 -8.45
C GLU A 81 23.81 -5.01 -7.76
N ILE A 82 22.70 -4.48 -8.28
CA ILE A 82 21.35 -4.79 -7.82
C ILE A 82 20.55 -5.24 -9.03
N THR A 83 20.00 -6.44 -8.97
CA THR A 83 19.15 -7.01 -10.02
C THR A 83 17.87 -7.57 -9.44
N ALA A 84 16.76 -7.41 -10.16
CA ALA A 84 15.51 -8.09 -9.82
C ALA A 84 14.86 -8.62 -11.09
N PRO A 85 14.92 -9.95 -11.34
CA PRO A 85 14.19 -10.58 -12.44
C PRO A 85 12.71 -10.26 -12.33
N PHE A 86 12.11 -9.80 -13.41
CA PHE A 86 10.74 -9.31 -13.42
C PHE A 86 9.83 -10.25 -14.21
N VAL A 87 9.70 -10.05 -15.53
CA VAL A 87 8.84 -10.88 -16.38
C VAL A 87 9.48 -11.20 -17.73
N LYS A 88 9.12 -12.34 -18.29
CA LYS A 88 9.39 -12.74 -19.66
C LYS A 88 8.26 -12.28 -20.56
N LEU A 89 8.60 -11.64 -21.67
CA LEU A 89 7.63 -11.15 -22.64
C LEU A 89 6.93 -12.32 -23.34
N ALA A 90 5.61 -12.20 -23.51
CA ALA A 90 4.89 -12.99 -24.48
C ALA A 90 5.14 -12.48 -25.92
N GLN A 91 4.86 -13.34 -26.89
CA GLN A 91 4.86 -12.94 -28.30
C GLN A 91 3.73 -11.94 -28.60
N ASP A 92 2.57 -12.18 -28.02
CA ASP A 92 1.42 -11.30 -28.15
C ASP A 92 1.59 -10.02 -27.33
N ARG A 93 1.07 -8.89 -27.85
CA ARG A 93 1.10 -7.58 -27.19
C ARG A 93 2.50 -7.11 -26.73
N ARG A 94 3.56 -7.64 -27.34
CA ARG A 94 4.97 -7.28 -27.08
C ARG A 94 5.25 -5.80 -27.24
N ALA A 95 4.80 -5.19 -28.35
CA ALA A 95 5.08 -3.78 -28.64
C ALA A 95 4.42 -2.80 -27.64
N PRO A 96 3.14 -2.95 -27.26
CA PRO A 96 2.55 -2.21 -26.14
C PRO A 96 3.32 -2.35 -24.82
N LEU A 97 3.70 -3.57 -24.42
CA LEU A 97 4.47 -3.81 -23.19
C LEU A 97 5.81 -3.07 -23.23
N LEU A 98 6.56 -3.19 -24.33
CA LEU A 98 7.86 -2.53 -24.48
C LEU A 98 7.75 -0.99 -24.46
N ARG A 99 6.63 -0.42 -24.95
CA ARG A 99 6.37 1.02 -24.82
C ARG A 99 6.22 1.43 -23.36
N GLN A 100 5.46 0.68 -22.57
CA GLN A 100 5.32 0.93 -21.13
C GLN A 100 6.67 0.81 -20.40
N VAL A 101 7.50 -0.16 -20.78
CA VAL A 101 8.87 -0.28 -20.24
C VAL A 101 9.72 0.96 -20.54
N LEU A 102 9.61 1.52 -21.75
CA LEU A 102 10.30 2.77 -22.09
C LEU A 102 9.79 3.96 -21.27
N GLU A 103 8.48 4.04 -21.05
CA GLU A 103 7.86 5.07 -20.19
C GLU A 103 8.37 4.97 -18.75
N LEU A 104 8.46 3.75 -18.19
CA LEU A 104 9.03 3.51 -16.86
C LEU A 104 10.50 3.95 -16.80
N ASN A 105 11.31 3.57 -17.80
CA ASN A 105 12.74 3.90 -17.84
C ASN A 105 13.02 5.41 -18.01
N THR A 106 12.07 6.18 -18.53
CA THR A 106 12.26 7.62 -18.84
C THR A 106 11.47 8.56 -17.93
N GLY A 107 10.47 8.06 -17.20
CA GLY A 107 9.67 8.84 -16.26
C GLY A 107 9.76 8.35 -14.81
N THR A 108 9.32 7.13 -14.56
CA THR A 108 9.15 6.60 -13.18
C THR A 108 10.47 6.23 -12.51
N LEU A 109 11.37 5.58 -13.25
CA LEU A 109 12.65 5.10 -12.72
C LEU A 109 13.73 6.17 -12.89
N THR A 110 14.33 6.59 -11.78
CA THR A 110 15.35 7.64 -11.79
C THR A 110 16.71 7.05 -12.19
N LEU A 111 17.13 6.04 -11.45
CA LEU A 111 18.46 5.41 -11.53
C LEU A 111 18.43 3.95 -12.02
N PRO A 112 17.59 3.05 -11.47
CA PRO A 112 17.47 1.71 -12.02
C PRO A 112 16.88 1.74 -13.43
N ARG A 113 17.12 0.67 -14.19
CA ARG A 113 16.57 0.48 -15.54
C ARG A 113 16.04 -0.93 -15.69
N LEU A 114 14.93 -1.07 -16.40
CA LEU A 114 14.50 -2.34 -16.97
C LEU A 114 15.33 -2.63 -18.21
N VAL A 115 16.07 -3.74 -18.18
CA VAL A 115 16.92 -4.23 -19.27
C VAL A 115 16.28 -5.49 -19.86
N LEU A 116 16.21 -5.55 -21.19
CA LEU A 116 15.73 -6.71 -21.93
C LEU A 116 16.90 -7.60 -22.36
N ALA A 117 16.89 -8.86 -21.96
CA ALA A 117 17.83 -9.89 -22.42
C ALA A 117 17.08 -11.22 -22.58
N ASP A 118 17.22 -11.90 -23.72
CA ASP A 118 16.58 -13.20 -24.01
C ASP A 118 15.08 -13.24 -23.70
N ASP A 119 14.37 -12.16 -24.07
CA ASP A 119 12.95 -11.89 -23.79
C ASP A 119 12.60 -11.73 -22.29
N GLY A 120 13.58 -11.76 -21.39
CA GLY A 120 13.43 -11.43 -19.98
C GLY A 120 13.68 -9.96 -19.70
N LEU A 121 12.75 -9.33 -18.99
CA LEU A 121 12.96 -8.00 -18.38
C LEU A 121 13.47 -8.16 -16.96
N THR A 122 14.52 -7.43 -16.64
CA THR A 122 15.13 -7.42 -15.31
C THR A 122 15.40 -5.99 -14.89
N PHE A 123 15.04 -5.62 -13.67
CA PHE A 123 15.50 -4.36 -13.09
C PHE A 123 16.99 -4.47 -12.81
N VAL A 124 17.76 -3.48 -13.23
CA VAL A 124 19.22 -3.44 -13.07
C VAL A 124 19.64 -2.07 -12.55
N TYR A 125 20.51 -2.09 -11.54
CA TYR A 125 21.30 -0.94 -11.11
C TYR A 125 22.73 -1.37 -10.81
N LYS A 126 23.71 -0.56 -11.23
CA LYS A 126 25.12 -0.80 -10.95
C LYS A 126 25.85 0.50 -10.68
N CYS A 127 26.71 0.53 -9.67
CA CYS A 127 27.63 1.63 -9.44
C CYS A 127 28.87 1.18 -8.65
N PRO A 128 29.98 1.94 -8.67
CA PRO A 128 31.04 1.78 -7.68
C PRO A 128 30.47 1.88 -6.26
N LEU A 129 30.93 1.02 -5.35
CA LEU A 129 30.47 1.02 -3.95
C LEU A 129 30.75 2.36 -3.26
N SER A 130 31.82 3.05 -3.65
CA SER A 130 32.13 4.40 -3.19
C SER A 130 31.09 5.45 -3.55
N LEU A 131 30.19 5.18 -4.50
CA LEU A 131 29.08 6.07 -4.85
C LEU A 131 27.76 5.62 -4.18
N ALA A 132 27.72 4.49 -3.48
CA ALA A 132 26.50 3.91 -2.90
C ALA A 132 26.06 4.60 -1.60
N GLU A 133 25.83 5.92 -1.64
CA GLU A 133 25.35 6.70 -0.50
C GLU A 133 23.96 6.19 -0.01
N PRO A 134 23.73 6.09 1.31
CA PRO A 134 22.50 5.48 1.87
C PRO A 134 21.17 6.04 1.36
N ASN A 135 20.97 7.37 1.27
CA ASN A 135 19.72 7.93 0.74
C ASN A 135 19.50 7.52 -0.73
N LYS A 136 20.56 7.56 -1.53
CA LYS A 136 20.53 7.12 -2.92
C LYS A 136 20.15 5.64 -3.03
N MET A 137 20.73 4.79 -2.18
CA MET A 137 20.45 3.35 -2.16
C MET A 137 19.04 3.03 -1.71
N TYR A 138 18.50 3.76 -0.72
CA TYR A 138 17.11 3.63 -0.33
C TYR A 138 16.18 3.89 -1.51
N ARG A 139 16.41 4.97 -2.26
CA ARG A 139 15.59 5.32 -3.42
C ARG A 139 15.70 4.29 -4.56
N VAL A 140 16.91 3.80 -4.86
CA VAL A 140 17.10 2.75 -5.88
C VAL A 140 16.31 1.49 -5.51
N LEU A 141 16.49 1.00 -4.28
CA LEU A 141 15.78 -0.19 -3.82
C LEU A 141 14.27 0.05 -3.79
N PHE A 142 13.80 1.22 -3.32
CA PHE A 142 12.39 1.57 -3.30
C PHE A 142 11.79 1.55 -4.72
N GLU A 143 12.45 2.17 -5.69
CA GLU A 143 12.00 2.18 -7.07
C GLU A 143 11.94 0.77 -7.68
N ILE A 144 12.93 -0.10 -7.41
CA ILE A 144 12.92 -1.50 -7.90
C ILE A 144 11.80 -2.30 -7.22
N CYS A 145 11.77 -2.29 -5.89
CA CYS A 145 10.86 -3.06 -5.06
C CYS A 145 9.40 -2.72 -5.34
N ILE A 146 9.02 -1.45 -5.20
CA ILE A 146 7.61 -1.02 -5.32
C ILE A 146 7.11 -1.16 -6.76
N ASN A 147 7.88 -0.73 -7.76
CA ASN A 147 7.41 -0.85 -9.15
C ASN A 147 7.42 -2.30 -9.62
N GLY A 148 8.41 -3.10 -9.22
CA GLY A 148 8.46 -4.51 -9.60
C GLY A 148 7.30 -5.31 -9.00
N ASP A 149 6.96 -5.05 -7.74
CA ASP A 149 5.86 -5.72 -7.06
C ASP A 149 4.46 -5.27 -7.55
N SER A 150 4.28 -4.00 -7.93
CA SER A 150 2.98 -3.54 -8.43
C SER A 150 2.71 -3.92 -9.91
N LEU A 151 3.77 -3.98 -10.73
CA LEU A 151 3.61 -4.10 -12.18
C LEU A 151 3.67 -5.54 -12.71
N ASP A 152 4.20 -6.51 -11.95
CA ASP A 152 4.35 -7.88 -12.46
C ASP A 152 2.97 -8.47 -12.78
N ASP A 153 2.02 -8.34 -11.85
CA ASP A 153 0.64 -8.80 -12.00
C ASP A 153 -0.05 -8.10 -13.15
N GLU A 154 0.16 -6.79 -13.30
CA GLU A 154 -0.38 -6.05 -14.43
C GLU A 154 0.17 -6.58 -15.75
N TYR A 155 1.46 -6.90 -15.81
CA TYR A 155 2.10 -7.36 -17.05
C TYR A 155 1.66 -8.78 -17.41
N VAL A 156 1.51 -9.65 -16.41
CA VAL A 156 0.95 -10.99 -16.58
C VAL A 156 -0.48 -10.90 -17.12
N THR A 157 -1.36 -10.14 -16.46
CA THR A 157 -2.78 -10.08 -16.84
C THR A 157 -3.02 -9.33 -18.16
N LYS A 158 -2.40 -8.15 -18.36
CA LYS A 158 -2.69 -7.29 -19.52
C LYS A 158 -1.90 -7.66 -20.77
N PHE A 159 -0.73 -8.26 -20.64
CA PHE A 159 0.13 -8.55 -21.79
C PHE A 159 0.43 -10.05 -21.95
N GLY A 160 0.03 -10.90 -21.01
CA GLY A 160 0.32 -12.34 -21.04
C GLY A 160 1.78 -12.64 -20.70
N ALA A 161 2.51 -11.71 -20.07
CA ALA A 161 3.87 -11.95 -19.64
C ALA A 161 3.92 -13.10 -18.62
N MET A 162 5.09 -13.72 -18.46
CA MET A 162 5.30 -14.80 -17.50
C MET A 162 6.31 -14.34 -16.43
N PRO A 163 6.09 -14.58 -15.13
CA PRO A 163 7.09 -14.26 -14.11
C PRO A 163 8.43 -14.95 -14.41
N LEU A 164 9.54 -14.25 -14.21
CA LEU A 164 10.88 -14.85 -14.35
C LEU A 164 11.33 -15.64 -13.12
N GLY A 165 10.69 -15.40 -11.97
CA GLY A 165 10.90 -16.13 -10.73
C GLY A 165 9.58 -16.58 -10.12
N GLU A 166 9.64 -17.62 -9.30
CA GLU A 166 8.50 -18.03 -8.47
C GLU A 166 8.32 -17.05 -7.31
N LYS A 167 7.08 -16.64 -7.06
CA LYS A 167 6.75 -15.77 -5.92
C LYS A 167 7.00 -16.52 -4.62
N GLN A 168 7.75 -15.91 -3.70
CA GLN A 168 7.95 -16.47 -2.36
C GLN A 168 6.86 -15.94 -1.43
N VAL A 169 5.79 -16.73 -1.30
CA VAL A 169 4.60 -16.34 -0.53
C VAL A 169 4.33 -17.35 0.58
N THR A 170 3.78 -16.85 1.69
CA THR A 170 3.26 -17.66 2.77
C THR A 170 1.76 -17.85 2.59
N VAL A 171 1.33 -19.10 2.40
CA VAL A 171 -0.09 -19.47 2.33
C VAL A 171 -0.73 -19.23 3.69
N LEU A 172 -1.87 -18.54 3.70
CA LEU A 172 -2.62 -18.27 4.91
C LEU A 172 -3.50 -19.47 5.32
N PRO A 173 -3.77 -19.68 6.62
CA PRO A 173 -4.67 -20.74 7.07
C PRO A 173 -6.05 -20.63 6.42
N GLY A 174 -6.67 -21.76 6.07
CA GLY A 174 -7.98 -21.78 5.41
C GLY A 174 -9.08 -21.02 6.17
N GLU A 175 -9.04 -21.04 7.50
CA GLU A 175 -9.97 -20.25 8.34
C GLU A 175 -9.82 -18.74 8.11
N GLN A 176 -8.59 -18.23 7.99
CA GLN A 176 -8.35 -16.82 7.67
C GLN A 176 -8.83 -16.48 6.26
N VAL A 177 -8.66 -17.40 5.30
CA VAL A 177 -9.18 -17.22 3.93
C VAL A 177 -10.70 -17.11 3.92
N GLU A 178 -11.41 -17.98 4.64
CA GLU A 178 -12.88 -17.92 4.74
C GLU A 178 -13.37 -16.66 5.46
N GLN A 179 -12.67 -16.26 6.54
CA GLN A 179 -12.96 -15.02 7.25
C GLN A 179 -12.80 -13.81 6.33
N ALA A 180 -11.66 -13.71 5.63
CA ALA A 180 -11.38 -12.61 4.70
C ALA A 180 -12.37 -12.58 3.53
N TRP A 181 -12.73 -13.73 2.97
CA TRP A 181 -13.73 -13.85 1.91
C TRP A 181 -15.11 -13.35 2.35
N THR A 182 -15.52 -13.72 3.56
CA THR A 182 -16.79 -13.25 4.15
C THR A 182 -16.77 -11.74 4.34
N ILE A 183 -15.72 -11.20 4.98
CA ILE A 183 -15.56 -9.75 5.19
C ILE A 183 -15.60 -8.99 3.86
N PHE A 184 -14.89 -9.50 2.84
CA PHE A 184 -14.82 -8.89 1.51
C PHE A 184 -16.22 -8.77 0.88
N GLY A 185 -16.97 -9.87 0.83
CA GLY A 185 -18.32 -9.89 0.25
C GLY A 185 -19.33 -9.05 1.02
N GLU A 186 -19.29 -9.11 2.35
CA GLU A 186 -20.18 -8.33 3.22
C GLU A 186 -19.91 -6.82 3.11
N ALA A 187 -18.64 -6.41 3.17
CA ALA A 187 -18.25 -5.00 3.06
C ALA A 187 -18.64 -4.40 1.70
N LEU A 188 -18.43 -5.13 0.60
CA LEU A 188 -18.84 -4.68 -0.74
C LEU A 188 -20.37 -4.57 -0.88
N SER A 189 -21.11 -5.55 -0.34
CA SER A 189 -22.58 -5.54 -0.34
C SER A 189 -23.14 -4.41 0.51
N GLU A 190 -22.54 -4.15 1.67
CA GLU A 190 -22.84 -3.02 2.55
C GLU A 190 -22.57 -1.68 1.83
N ALA A 191 -21.41 -1.55 1.19
CA ALA A 191 -21.01 -0.36 0.44
C ALA A 191 -22.01 -0.04 -0.68
N LYS A 192 -22.32 -1.03 -1.52
CA LYS A 192 -23.29 -0.93 -2.62
C LYS A 192 -24.63 -0.42 -2.12
N ARG A 193 -25.20 -1.09 -1.12
CA ARG A 193 -26.53 -0.77 -0.55
C ARG A 193 -26.55 0.62 0.09
N SER A 194 -25.47 1.02 0.78
CA SER A 194 -25.35 2.34 1.41
C SER A 194 -25.25 3.44 0.36
N SER A 195 -24.46 3.22 -0.69
CA SER A 195 -24.31 4.16 -1.79
C SER A 195 -25.61 4.36 -2.57
N GLU A 196 -26.33 3.28 -2.90
CA GLU A 196 -27.63 3.37 -3.56
C GLU A 196 -28.65 4.17 -2.73
N TYR A 197 -28.61 4.01 -1.40
CA TYR A 197 -29.41 4.82 -0.49
C TYR A 197 -29.06 6.31 -0.60
N TYR A 198 -27.78 6.68 -0.56
CA TYR A 198 -27.35 8.08 -0.70
C TYR A 198 -27.70 8.67 -2.08
N MET A 199 -27.54 7.89 -3.15
CA MET A 199 -27.96 8.29 -4.50
C MET A 199 -29.47 8.54 -4.58
N SER A 200 -30.29 7.72 -3.91
CA SER A 200 -31.75 7.94 -3.85
C SER A 200 -32.13 9.26 -3.17
N LYS A 201 -31.28 9.74 -2.25
CA LYS A 201 -31.40 11.05 -1.56
C LYS A 201 -30.75 12.20 -2.32
N ARG A 202 -30.11 11.93 -3.47
CA ARG A 202 -29.28 12.87 -4.24
C ARG A 202 -28.09 13.41 -3.45
N TRP A 203 -27.54 12.61 -2.55
CA TRP A 203 -26.32 12.90 -1.79
C TRP A 203 -25.12 12.23 -2.45
N SER A 204 -24.80 12.65 -3.67
CA SER A 204 -23.74 12.04 -4.48
C SER A 204 -22.35 12.10 -3.81
N GLY A 205 -22.08 13.14 -3.01
CA GLY A 205 -20.88 13.24 -2.17
C GLY A 205 -20.72 12.05 -1.23
N PHE A 206 -21.68 11.83 -0.34
CA PHE A 206 -21.66 10.68 0.58
C PHE A 206 -21.72 9.33 -0.15
N ALA A 207 -22.38 9.27 -1.31
CA ALA A 207 -22.47 8.06 -2.11
C ALA A 207 -21.09 7.57 -2.58
N PHE A 208 -20.26 8.42 -3.17
CA PHE A 208 -18.93 7.96 -3.60
C PHE A 208 -17.98 7.77 -2.40
N GLU A 209 -18.10 8.60 -1.36
CA GLU A 209 -17.24 8.52 -0.18
C GLU A 209 -17.42 7.21 0.57
N ILE A 210 -18.66 6.74 0.74
CA ILE A 210 -18.88 5.46 1.43
C ILE A 210 -18.30 4.29 0.64
N LEU A 211 -18.32 4.32 -0.70
CA LEU A 211 -17.65 3.32 -1.52
C LEU A 211 -16.12 3.36 -1.31
N GLY A 212 -15.54 4.56 -1.32
CA GLY A 212 -14.10 4.76 -1.08
C GLY A 212 -13.64 4.29 0.30
N ILE A 213 -14.38 4.69 1.34
CA ILE A 213 -14.16 4.27 2.74
C ILE A 213 -14.14 2.75 2.84
N GLN A 214 -15.11 2.07 2.22
CA GLN A 214 -15.21 0.61 2.30
C GLN A 214 -14.07 -0.09 1.55
N LEU A 215 -13.65 0.43 0.40
CA LEU A 215 -12.48 -0.12 -0.32
C LEU A 215 -11.19 0.03 0.48
N MET A 216 -10.94 1.19 1.09
CA MET A 216 -9.78 1.41 1.96
C MET A 216 -9.86 0.56 3.24
N ARG A 217 -11.06 0.36 3.80
CA ARG A 217 -11.29 -0.58 4.90
C ARG A 217 -10.96 -2.02 4.50
N ILE A 218 -11.42 -2.47 3.35
CA ILE A 218 -11.09 -3.81 2.84
C ILE A 218 -9.57 -3.96 2.70
N ASP A 219 -8.89 -3.01 2.05
CA ASP A 219 -7.42 -3.03 1.96
C ASP A 219 -6.76 -3.13 3.33
N HIS A 220 -7.21 -2.33 4.30
CA HIS A 220 -6.67 -2.37 5.66
C HIS A 220 -6.91 -3.73 6.35
N VAL A 221 -8.09 -4.32 6.20
CA VAL A 221 -8.47 -5.52 6.95
C VAL A 221 -7.88 -6.79 6.36
N ILE A 222 -7.94 -6.95 5.04
CA ILE A 222 -7.50 -8.19 4.38
C ILE A 222 -6.14 -8.03 3.68
N SER A 223 -5.66 -6.81 3.43
CA SER A 223 -4.37 -6.55 2.77
C SER A 223 -4.11 -7.48 1.57
N PRO A 224 -4.98 -7.43 0.54
CA PRO A 224 -4.90 -8.36 -0.57
C PRO A 224 -3.55 -8.22 -1.28
N GLN A 225 -3.14 -9.27 -1.98
CA GLN A 225 -1.93 -9.28 -2.80
C GLN A 225 -2.31 -9.51 -4.26
N GLY A 226 -1.32 -9.68 -5.11
CA GLY A 226 -1.57 -10.10 -6.48
C GLY A 226 -2.38 -9.09 -7.30
N PHE A 227 -3.16 -9.61 -8.23
CA PHE A 227 -3.97 -8.80 -9.13
C PHE A 227 -5.10 -8.06 -8.41
N LEU A 228 -5.71 -8.67 -7.39
CA LEU A 228 -6.76 -8.04 -6.59
C LEU A 228 -6.27 -6.74 -5.94
N ARG A 229 -5.07 -6.73 -5.34
CA ARG A 229 -4.46 -5.52 -4.79
C ARG A 229 -4.34 -4.43 -5.83
N THR A 230 -3.66 -4.71 -6.93
CA THR A 230 -3.42 -3.74 -8.00
C THR A 230 -4.72 -3.20 -8.57
N ARG A 231 -5.74 -4.05 -8.68
CA ARG A 231 -7.06 -3.64 -9.15
C ARG A 231 -7.77 -2.73 -8.13
N MET A 232 -7.74 -3.08 -6.84
CA MET A 232 -8.30 -2.26 -5.77
C MET A 232 -7.62 -0.90 -5.67
N GLU A 233 -6.29 -0.83 -5.76
CA GLU A 233 -5.54 0.43 -5.76
C GLU A 233 -5.98 1.34 -6.91
N ARG A 234 -6.14 0.80 -8.12
CA ARG A 234 -6.68 1.58 -9.26
C ARG A 234 -8.08 2.10 -8.99
N THR A 235 -8.96 1.29 -8.39
CA THR A 235 -10.31 1.73 -8.05
C THR A 235 -10.30 2.83 -6.98
N ILE A 236 -9.53 2.66 -5.91
CA ILE A 236 -9.38 3.66 -4.84
C ILE A 236 -8.83 4.97 -5.41
N ASN A 237 -7.91 4.92 -6.37
CA ASN A 237 -7.35 6.11 -7.00
C ASN A 237 -8.38 7.01 -7.69
N HIS A 238 -9.56 6.48 -8.08
CA HIS A 238 -10.65 7.32 -8.60
C HIS A 238 -11.17 8.36 -7.61
N LEU A 239 -10.95 8.18 -6.30
CA LEU A 239 -11.35 9.15 -5.27
C LEU A 239 -10.69 10.52 -5.42
N TRP A 240 -9.51 10.57 -6.04
CA TRP A 240 -8.74 11.80 -6.25
C TRP A 240 -8.76 12.28 -7.71
N ASP A 241 -9.59 11.66 -8.58
CA ASP A 241 -9.80 12.13 -9.95
C ASP A 241 -10.49 13.50 -9.96
N LYS A 242 -10.09 14.36 -10.90
CA LYS A 242 -10.74 15.66 -11.13
C LYS A 242 -12.05 15.51 -11.91
N ARG A 243 -13.05 14.87 -11.29
CA ARG A 243 -14.38 14.54 -11.86
C ARG A 243 -15.50 14.92 -10.89
N SER A 244 -16.75 14.88 -11.33
CA SER A 244 -17.90 15.08 -10.44
C SER A 244 -18.09 13.90 -9.47
N ALA A 245 -18.80 14.14 -8.36
CA ALA A 245 -19.15 13.10 -7.39
C ALA A 245 -19.91 11.92 -8.03
N GLU A 246 -20.83 12.21 -8.97
CA GLU A 246 -21.60 11.21 -9.70
C GLU A 246 -20.73 10.38 -10.66
N GLU A 247 -19.77 11.02 -11.32
CA GLU A 247 -18.81 10.34 -12.20
C GLU A 247 -17.90 9.40 -11.41
N ILE A 248 -17.35 9.87 -10.28
CA ILE A 248 -16.53 9.06 -9.37
C ILE A 248 -17.37 7.90 -8.83
N HIS A 249 -18.58 8.17 -8.34
CA HIS A 249 -19.52 7.13 -7.91
C HIS A 249 -19.74 6.07 -8.99
N GLY A 250 -19.98 6.47 -10.24
CA GLY A 250 -20.19 5.53 -11.35
C GLY A 250 -18.99 4.62 -11.61
N LEU A 251 -17.76 5.15 -11.51
CA LEU A 251 -16.53 4.36 -11.65
C LEU A 251 -16.36 3.35 -10.50
N LEU A 252 -16.50 3.81 -9.26
CA LEU A 252 -16.37 2.97 -8.06
C LEU A 252 -17.43 1.87 -8.03
N MET A 253 -18.68 2.23 -8.31
CA MET A 253 -19.82 1.31 -8.30
C MET A 253 -19.64 0.20 -9.35
N ARG A 254 -19.22 0.55 -10.57
CA ARG A 254 -18.91 -0.44 -11.61
C ARG A 254 -17.86 -1.44 -11.13
N ASP A 255 -16.77 -0.97 -10.53
CA ASP A 255 -15.70 -1.85 -10.08
C ASP A 255 -16.14 -2.72 -8.90
N ILE A 256 -16.93 -2.18 -7.97
CA ILE A 256 -17.55 -2.93 -6.86
C ILE A 256 -18.48 -4.04 -7.36
N GLU A 257 -19.29 -3.78 -8.37
CA GLU A 257 -20.15 -4.80 -8.97
C GLU A 257 -19.36 -5.92 -9.63
N GLU A 258 -18.18 -5.62 -10.15
CA GLU A 258 -17.29 -6.65 -10.67
C GLU A 258 -16.55 -7.41 -9.56
N TYR A 259 -16.19 -6.75 -8.44
CA TYR A 259 -15.65 -7.44 -7.26
C TYR A 259 -16.65 -8.43 -6.67
N LEU A 260 -17.94 -8.08 -6.63
CA LEU A 260 -19.02 -8.96 -6.17
C LEU A 260 -19.24 -10.19 -7.08
N LYS A 261 -18.67 -10.22 -8.29
CA LYS A 261 -18.72 -11.36 -9.20
C LYS A 261 -17.51 -12.28 -9.09
N LEU A 262 -16.49 -11.91 -8.32
CA LEU A 262 -15.33 -12.77 -8.09
C LEU A 262 -15.78 -14.09 -7.45
N ASP A 263 -15.17 -15.19 -7.86
CA ASP A 263 -15.30 -16.46 -7.14
C ASP A 263 -14.27 -16.57 -6.02
N ARG A 264 -14.53 -17.51 -5.11
CA ARG A 264 -13.73 -17.72 -3.89
C ARG A 264 -12.33 -18.23 -4.23
N GLU A 265 -12.18 -19.01 -5.28
CA GLU A 265 -10.90 -19.53 -5.75
C GLU A 265 -9.98 -18.42 -6.27
N THR A 266 -10.52 -17.51 -7.07
CA THR A 266 -9.81 -16.35 -7.62
C THR A 266 -9.41 -15.40 -6.50
N PHE A 267 -10.31 -15.13 -5.54
CA PHE A 267 -9.97 -14.36 -4.34
C PHE A 267 -8.83 -15.01 -3.54
N ALA A 268 -8.94 -16.31 -3.27
CA ALA A 268 -7.94 -17.03 -2.47
C ALA A 268 -6.55 -17.06 -3.13
N ALA A 269 -6.48 -17.06 -4.47
CA ALA A 269 -5.22 -16.99 -5.20
C ALA A 269 -4.45 -15.67 -4.96
N ASP A 270 -5.17 -14.60 -4.68
CA ASP A 270 -4.62 -13.26 -4.41
C ASP A 270 -4.58 -12.92 -2.90
N PHE A 271 -4.94 -13.86 -2.03
CA PHE A 271 -4.91 -13.68 -0.57
C PHE A 271 -3.84 -14.56 0.07
N TYR A 272 -2.63 -14.03 0.14
CA TYR A 272 -1.46 -14.65 0.75
C TYR A 272 -0.65 -13.60 1.51
N ARG A 273 0.29 -14.04 2.35
CA ARG A 273 1.25 -13.15 2.99
C ARG A 273 2.54 -13.10 2.16
N ALA A 274 2.99 -11.89 1.84
CA ALA A 274 4.26 -11.67 1.17
C ALA A 274 5.30 -11.07 2.13
N ASP A 275 6.57 -11.38 1.92
CA ASP A 275 7.66 -10.75 2.66
C ASP A 275 8.08 -9.46 1.94
N PHE A 276 8.17 -8.35 2.68
CA PHE A 276 8.54 -7.06 2.11
C PHE A 276 9.91 -6.63 2.62
N PHE A 277 10.92 -6.67 1.74
CA PHE A 277 12.24 -6.12 2.06
C PHE A 277 12.19 -4.62 2.40
N ILE A 278 11.60 -3.81 1.52
CA ILE A 278 11.27 -2.41 1.77
C ILE A 278 9.81 -2.30 2.17
N ASN A 279 9.49 -1.38 3.08
CA ASN A 279 8.11 -1.09 3.47
C ASN A 279 7.25 -0.72 2.24
N ALA A 280 6.15 -1.45 2.03
CA ALA A 280 5.20 -1.20 0.95
C ALA A 280 4.48 0.17 1.07
N LYS A 281 4.25 0.62 2.32
CA LYS A 281 3.68 1.92 2.65
C LYS A 281 4.75 2.83 3.27
N LYS A 282 4.57 4.15 3.16
CA LYS A 282 5.49 5.09 3.81
C LYS A 282 5.28 5.05 5.33
N SER A 283 6.35 4.97 6.10
CA SER A 283 6.26 5.22 7.55
C SER A 283 6.07 6.72 7.79
N ALA A 284 5.05 7.08 8.57
CA ALA A 284 4.69 8.47 8.85
C ALA A 284 4.88 8.81 10.33
N GLU A 285 5.25 10.07 10.60
CA GLU A 285 5.08 10.65 11.94
C GLU A 285 3.64 11.09 12.14
N ILE A 286 3.22 11.25 13.41
CA ILE A 286 1.88 11.75 13.77
C ILE A 286 1.56 13.05 13.04
N GLU A 287 2.52 13.97 12.91
CA GLU A 287 2.30 15.24 12.24
C GLU A 287 1.99 15.09 10.74
N ALA A 288 2.61 14.10 10.08
CA ALA A 288 2.30 13.80 8.69
C ALA A 288 0.89 13.20 8.55
N CYS A 289 0.48 12.35 9.50
CA CYS A 289 -0.89 11.83 9.58
C CYS A 289 -1.90 12.95 9.82
N ARG A 290 -1.66 13.87 10.78
CA ARG A 290 -2.52 15.05 11.02
C ARG A 290 -2.69 15.89 9.77
N LYS A 291 -1.59 16.16 9.05
CA LYS A 291 -1.64 16.90 7.80
C LYS A 291 -2.52 16.20 6.76
N SER A 292 -2.46 14.87 6.68
CA SER A 292 -3.35 14.07 5.82
C SER A 292 -4.81 14.22 6.22
N MET A 293 -5.11 14.16 7.53
CA MET A 293 -6.49 14.29 8.04
C MET A 293 -7.03 15.73 8.00
N GLY A 294 -6.16 16.73 7.81
CA GLY A 294 -6.48 18.14 8.00
C GLY A 294 -7.68 18.66 7.19
N THR A 295 -7.78 18.33 5.90
CA THR A 295 -8.92 18.75 5.07
C THR A 295 -10.24 18.19 5.60
N ARG A 296 -10.24 16.91 5.99
CA ARG A 296 -11.42 16.23 6.55
C ARG A 296 -11.78 16.76 7.92
N TRP A 297 -10.79 17.17 8.72
CA TRP A 297 -11.02 17.86 9.97
C TRP A 297 -11.73 19.21 9.77
N GLU A 298 -11.30 20.01 8.79
CA GLU A 298 -11.97 21.29 8.48
C GLU A 298 -13.43 21.08 8.08
N TRP A 299 -13.72 20.10 7.22
CA TRP A 299 -15.09 19.75 6.83
C TRP A 299 -15.93 19.24 8.01
N ALA A 300 -15.33 18.42 8.88
CA ALA A 300 -16.00 17.96 10.10
C ALA A 300 -16.38 19.12 11.03
N LYS A 301 -15.58 20.19 11.12
CA LYS A 301 -15.95 21.39 11.90
C LYS A 301 -17.15 22.12 11.31
N GLU A 302 -17.24 22.22 9.99
CA GLU A 302 -18.38 22.82 9.30
C GLU A 302 -19.65 22.00 9.52
N ASP A 303 -19.58 20.68 9.32
CA ASP A 303 -20.68 19.76 9.59
C ASP A 303 -21.13 19.84 11.06
N ARG A 304 -20.18 19.90 12.00
CA ARG A 304 -20.48 20.04 13.42
C ARG A 304 -21.23 21.33 13.73
N ALA A 305 -20.84 22.45 13.13
CA ALA A 305 -21.52 23.74 13.29
C ALA A 305 -22.97 23.68 12.78
N HIS A 306 -23.23 22.87 11.75
CA HIS A 306 -24.56 22.63 11.20
C HIS A 306 -25.34 21.49 11.90
N ARG A 307 -24.80 20.92 12.98
CA ARG A 307 -25.37 19.76 13.69
C ARG A 307 -25.56 18.55 12.78
N ASN A 308 -24.66 18.39 11.80
CA ASN A 308 -24.62 17.27 10.88
C ASN A 308 -23.65 16.18 11.38
N ASN A 309 -24.02 15.45 12.42
CA ASN A 309 -23.17 14.39 12.98
C ASN A 309 -22.91 13.23 11.99
N HIS A 310 -23.80 13.03 11.02
CA HIS A 310 -23.57 12.14 9.89
C HIS A 310 -22.33 12.56 9.09
N GLY A 311 -22.25 13.84 8.69
CA GLY A 311 -21.11 14.37 7.95
C GLY A 311 -19.81 14.29 8.75
N VAL A 312 -19.86 14.58 10.06
CA VAL A 312 -18.71 14.42 10.97
C VAL A 312 -18.21 12.97 10.98
N ALA A 313 -19.11 12.00 11.10
CA ALA A 313 -18.76 10.57 11.11
C ALA A 313 -18.13 10.14 9.77
N ILE A 314 -18.70 10.54 8.63
CA ILE A 314 -18.16 10.23 7.30
C ILE A 314 -16.77 10.87 7.10
N CYS A 315 -16.59 12.12 7.51
CA CYS A 315 -15.29 12.80 7.47
C CYS A 315 -14.22 12.03 8.27
N TYR A 316 -14.58 11.55 9.47
CA TYR A 316 -13.66 10.76 10.29
C TYR A 316 -13.34 9.40 9.67
N LEU A 317 -14.36 8.66 9.23
CA LEU A 317 -14.17 7.38 8.55
C LEU A 317 -13.24 7.52 7.35
N PHE A 318 -13.46 8.53 6.52
CA PHE A 318 -12.60 8.80 5.36
C PHE A 318 -11.17 9.10 5.80
N ALA A 319 -10.97 10.02 6.75
CA ALA A 319 -9.66 10.41 7.23
C ALA A 319 -8.89 9.24 7.87
N ALA A 320 -9.56 8.45 8.70
CA ALA A 320 -8.97 7.31 9.38
C ALA A 320 -8.51 6.24 8.40
N TYR A 321 -9.38 5.81 7.48
CA TYR A 321 -9.02 4.79 6.49
C TYR A 321 -8.05 5.31 5.43
N GLU A 322 -8.07 6.60 5.08
CA GLU A 322 -7.06 7.21 4.20
C GLU A 322 -5.66 7.17 4.84
N VAL A 323 -5.55 7.45 6.14
CA VAL A 323 -4.28 7.37 6.87
C VAL A 323 -3.78 5.92 6.95
N LEU A 324 -4.66 4.97 7.30
CA LEU A 324 -4.33 3.54 7.37
C LEU A 324 -4.00 2.94 5.99
N TYR A 325 -4.60 3.48 4.94
CA TYR A 325 -4.31 3.08 3.55
C TYR A 325 -2.93 3.58 3.11
N ASN A 326 -2.60 4.85 3.37
CA ASN A 326 -1.39 5.47 2.83
C ASN A 326 -0.12 5.25 3.66
N PHE A 327 -0.25 5.00 4.96
CA PHE A 327 0.88 5.02 5.89
C PHE A 327 0.98 3.79 6.78
N PHE A 328 2.21 3.45 7.15
CA PHE A 328 2.44 2.79 8.42
C PHE A 328 2.36 3.83 9.53
N VAL A 329 1.30 3.70 10.33
CA VAL A 329 0.89 4.66 11.35
C VAL A 329 1.62 4.38 12.68
N PRO A 330 2.03 5.42 13.44
CA PRO A 330 2.54 5.25 14.80
C PRO A 330 1.56 4.49 15.70
N ALA A 331 2.07 3.67 16.62
CA ALA A 331 1.27 2.74 17.40
C ALA A 331 0.18 3.44 18.24
N GLU A 332 0.51 4.60 18.81
CA GLU A 332 -0.39 5.42 19.62
C GLU A 332 -1.58 5.95 18.80
N LEU A 333 -1.31 6.41 17.57
CA LEU A 333 -2.35 6.86 16.65
C LEU A 333 -3.16 5.66 16.11
N ALA A 334 -2.51 4.55 15.77
CA ALA A 334 -3.19 3.34 15.32
C ALA A 334 -4.19 2.84 16.39
N ALA A 335 -3.79 2.84 17.67
CA ALA A 335 -4.66 2.47 18.78
C ALA A 335 -5.86 3.41 18.93
N GLU A 336 -5.65 4.73 18.81
CA GLU A 336 -6.75 5.72 18.86
C GLU A 336 -7.73 5.55 17.69
N LEU A 337 -7.21 5.36 16.48
CA LEU A 337 -8.03 5.12 15.29
C LEU A 337 -8.88 3.85 15.47
N ALA A 338 -8.25 2.74 15.88
CA ALA A 338 -8.94 1.47 16.11
C ALA A 338 -10.02 1.58 17.20
N ALA A 339 -9.70 2.20 18.34
CA ALA A 339 -10.65 2.40 19.43
C ALA A 339 -11.87 3.23 19.00
N THR A 340 -11.64 4.29 18.22
CA THR A 340 -12.73 5.15 17.73
C THR A 340 -13.57 4.44 16.68
N LEU A 341 -12.95 3.74 15.73
CA LEU A 341 -13.67 2.95 14.72
C LEU A 341 -14.54 1.87 15.39
N ALA A 342 -14.01 1.20 16.42
CA ALA A 342 -14.77 0.24 17.22
C ALA A 342 -15.94 0.88 17.97
N ALA A 343 -15.76 2.07 18.54
CA ALA A 343 -16.83 2.81 19.22
C ALA A 343 -17.94 3.27 18.26
N MET A 344 -17.59 3.64 17.03
CA MET A 344 -18.54 4.04 15.99
C MET A 344 -19.30 2.83 15.39
N SER A 345 -18.70 1.63 15.44
CA SER A 345 -19.19 0.42 14.77
C SER A 345 -20.67 0.13 15.03
N GLY A 346 -21.49 0.13 13.98
CA GLY A 346 -22.91 -0.21 14.07
C GLY A 346 -23.79 0.79 14.83
N GLN A 347 -23.24 1.92 15.27
CA GLN A 347 -23.99 2.97 15.96
C GLN A 347 -24.81 3.81 14.98
N GLU A 348 -25.85 4.48 15.49
CA GLU A 348 -26.51 5.54 14.72
C GLU A 348 -25.53 6.66 14.39
N TRP A 349 -25.71 7.30 13.22
CA TRP A 349 -24.83 8.38 12.75
C TRP A 349 -24.66 9.53 13.75
N GLU A 350 -25.69 9.81 14.56
CA GLU A 350 -25.63 10.82 15.62
C GLU A 350 -24.56 10.46 16.68
N ILE A 351 -24.60 9.23 17.19
CA ILE A 351 -23.67 8.72 18.21
C ILE A 351 -22.27 8.54 17.60
N ALA A 352 -22.19 7.99 16.39
CA ALA A 352 -20.93 7.83 15.68
C ALA A 352 -20.24 9.17 15.44
N GLY A 353 -20.99 10.22 15.10
CA GLY A 353 -20.49 11.58 14.92
C GLY A 353 -19.89 12.18 16.19
N GLU A 354 -20.46 11.90 17.36
CA GLU A 354 -19.89 12.35 18.64
C GLU A 354 -18.55 11.66 18.95
N HIS A 355 -18.45 10.35 18.74
CA HIS A 355 -17.18 9.62 18.90
C HIS A 355 -16.10 10.12 17.92
N ALA A 356 -16.48 10.28 16.65
CA ALA A 356 -15.63 10.84 15.60
C ALA A 356 -15.11 12.24 15.98
N TRP A 357 -15.99 13.11 16.48
CA TRP A 357 -15.65 14.47 16.88
C TRP A 357 -14.63 14.49 18.03
N GLN A 358 -14.88 13.70 19.09
CA GLN A 358 -13.97 13.62 20.23
C GLN A 358 -12.57 13.13 19.82
N SER A 359 -12.52 12.11 18.96
CA SER A 359 -11.27 11.57 18.45
C SER A 359 -10.52 12.56 17.56
N PHE A 360 -11.22 13.24 16.65
CA PHE A 360 -10.60 14.31 15.86
C PHE A 360 -9.99 15.40 16.73
N GLN A 361 -10.71 15.88 17.76
CA GLN A 361 -10.16 16.89 18.67
C GLN A 361 -8.90 16.39 19.38
N LYS A 362 -8.90 15.13 19.82
CA LYS A 362 -7.75 14.50 20.47
C LYS A 362 -6.55 14.37 19.52
N ILE A 363 -6.75 13.81 18.33
CA ILE A 363 -5.68 13.58 17.34
C ILE A 363 -5.10 14.91 16.85
N MET A 364 -5.95 15.91 16.62
CA MET A 364 -5.52 17.21 16.09
C MET A 364 -4.92 18.13 17.15
N ASP A 365 -5.02 17.80 18.44
CA ASP A 365 -4.31 18.50 19.51
C ASP A 365 -2.79 18.25 19.41
N PRO A 366 -1.94 19.29 19.34
CA PRO A 366 -0.49 19.14 19.35
C PRO A 366 0.08 18.35 20.54
N ALA A 367 -0.66 18.23 21.65
CA ALA A 367 -0.27 17.44 22.82
C ALA A 367 -0.40 15.92 22.62
N PHE A 368 -1.06 15.46 21.57
CA PHE A 368 -1.12 14.02 21.24
C PHE A 368 0.24 13.59 20.64
N THR A 369 0.87 12.60 21.25
CA THR A 369 2.24 12.14 20.92
C THR A 369 2.34 10.64 20.92
#